data_AF-K2SJF2-F1
#
_entry.id   AF-K2SJF2-F1
#
_cell.length_a   1.000
_cell.length_b   1.000
_cell.length_c   1.000
_cell.angle_alpha   90.00
_cell.angle_beta   90.00
_cell.angle_gamma   90.00
#
_symmetry.space_group_name_H-M   'P 1'
#
loop_
_entity.id
_entity.type
_entity.pdbx_description
1 polymer ?
#
loop_
_entity_poly.entity_id
_entity_poly.type
_entity_poly.pdbx_seq_one_letter_code
_entity_poly.pdbx_strand_id
1 'polypeptide(L)'
;MPGGVVPPLELVLQWQTDAYPHGIRAPPTLTVISVIFTALALAVTLARLYDRAFVRHNSGIDDVLVAVALPKGQHELPSKNSQAKFTVQITLSVSMLYMFSTSFTKVSILCFYRRVGEIRPWFKWTIWANMAYVAGYTIAIVIALPLECTPFHAYWDKVNPLWAINNKYTCINEGAANVAGGAISASQDLIACILPMAIFWDMRISTRAKIALGAVFSLGLL
;
A
#
# COMPACT_ATOMS: atom_id res chain seq x y z
N MET A 1 23.04 12.01 11.81
CA MET A 1 22.41 10.77 11.34
C MET A 1 21.08 10.62 12.06
N PRO A 2 19.92 10.69 11.38
CA PRO A 2 18.64 10.49 12.04
C PRO A 2 18.03 9.13 11.66
N GLY A 3 18.15 8.15 12.57
CA GLY A 3 17.07 7.23 12.99
C GLY A 3 16.35 6.31 12.00
N GLY A 4 16.82 6.10 10.77
CA GLY A 4 16.20 5.17 9.82
C GLY A 4 16.45 3.69 10.10
N VAL A 5 15.56 2.82 9.61
CA VAL A 5 15.67 1.34 9.54
C VAL A 5 16.88 0.88 8.70
N VAL A 6 17.65 1.81 8.15
CA VAL A 6 18.87 1.55 7.40
C VAL A 6 20.04 1.47 8.40
N PRO A 7 20.66 0.28 8.58
CA PRO A 7 21.79 0.13 9.47
C PRO A 7 22.95 1.05 9.07
N PRO A 8 23.74 1.56 10.03
CA PRO A 8 24.88 2.42 9.73
C PRO A 8 25.86 1.68 8.81
N LEU A 9 26.52 2.42 7.92
CA LEU A 9 27.33 1.84 6.84
C LEU A 9 28.44 0.92 7.37
N GLU A 10 29.01 1.26 8.52
CA GLU A 10 29.99 0.43 9.23
C GLU A 10 29.44 -0.96 9.59
N LEU A 11 28.17 -1.05 9.99
CA LEU A 11 27.48 -2.30 10.30
C LEU A 11 27.16 -3.09 9.01
N VAL A 12 26.80 -2.40 7.93
CA VAL A 12 26.59 -3.02 6.61
C VAL A 12 27.88 -3.64 6.08
N LEU A 13 29.01 -2.94 6.22
CA LEU A 13 30.33 -3.45 5.85
C LEU A 13 30.74 -4.65 6.72
N GLN A 14 30.44 -4.60 8.02
CA GLN A 14 30.67 -5.73 8.93
C GLN A 14 29.84 -6.97 8.55
N TRP A 15 28.61 -6.80 8.07
CA TRP A 15 27.77 -7.90 7.55
C TRP A 15 28.20 -8.44 6.19
N GLN A 16 29.19 -7.82 5.53
CA GLN A 16 29.79 -8.35 4.30
C GLN A 16 31.03 -9.22 4.57
N THR A 17 31.46 -9.34 5.83
CA THR A 17 32.59 -10.20 6.22
C THR A 17 32.15 -11.65 6.46
N ASP A 18 33.07 -12.60 6.32
CA ASP A 18 32.82 -14.05 6.48
C ASP A 18 32.29 -14.45 7.87
N ALA A 19 32.37 -13.54 8.86
CA ALA A 19 31.80 -13.74 10.19
C ALA A 19 30.25 -13.75 10.20
N TYR A 20 29.61 -13.08 9.23
CA TYR A 20 28.16 -12.97 9.10
C TYR A 20 27.75 -13.00 7.62
N PRO A 21 27.90 -14.14 6.91
CA PRO A 21 27.70 -14.22 5.45
C PRO A 21 26.31 -13.77 4.99
N HIS A 22 25.34 -13.74 5.92
CA HIS A 22 24.03 -13.12 5.75
C HIS A 22 23.72 -12.40 7.07
N GLY A 23 23.81 -11.06 7.10
CA GLY A 23 23.48 -10.22 8.27
C GLY A 23 22.18 -10.65 8.95
N ILE A 24 22.02 -10.33 10.25
CA ILE A 24 20.93 -10.76 11.16
C ILE A 24 19.73 -11.24 10.35
N ARG A 25 19.55 -12.57 10.25
CA ARG A 25 18.40 -13.15 9.56
C ARG A 25 17.17 -12.56 10.24
N ALA A 26 16.45 -11.68 9.54
CA ALA A 26 15.07 -11.41 9.90
C ALA A 26 14.41 -12.79 10.06
N PRO A 27 13.71 -13.05 11.18
CA PRO A 27 13.16 -14.37 11.43
C PRO A 27 12.34 -14.79 10.19
N PRO A 28 12.40 -16.08 9.80
CA PRO A 28 11.79 -16.55 8.55
C PRO A 28 10.28 -16.31 8.50
N THR A 29 9.66 -15.91 9.61
CA THR A 29 8.28 -15.46 9.72
C THR A 29 7.88 -14.47 8.63
N LEU A 30 8.67 -13.43 8.32
CA LEU A 30 8.29 -12.46 7.29
C LEU A 30 8.22 -13.09 5.90
N THR A 31 9.20 -13.94 5.56
CA THR A 31 9.24 -14.66 4.28
C THR A 31 8.11 -15.69 4.18
N VAL A 32 7.83 -16.40 5.26
CA VAL A 32 6.74 -17.39 5.33
C VAL A 32 5.38 -16.69 5.18
N ILE A 33 5.17 -15.58 5.90
CA ILE A 33 3.96 -14.76 5.80
C ILE A 33 3.80 -14.24 4.37
N SER A 34 4.84 -13.68 3.76
CA SER A 34 4.75 -13.19 2.38
C SER A 34 4.41 -14.30 1.40
N VAL A 35 5.02 -15.47 1.51
CA VAL A 35 4.75 -16.61 0.61
C VAL A 35 3.30 -17.07 0.75
N ILE A 36 2.76 -17.15 1.97
CA ILE A 36 1.36 -17.54 2.22
C ILE A 36 0.41 -16.50 1.61
N PHE A 37 0.61 -15.20 1.90
CA PHE A 37 -0.25 -14.14 1.38
C PHE A 37 -0.17 -14.04 -0.15
N THR A 38 1.01 -14.22 -0.74
CA THR A 38 1.18 -14.25 -2.20
C THR A 38 0.48 -15.46 -2.82
N ALA A 39 0.56 -16.64 -2.21
CA ALA A 39 -0.14 -17.83 -2.70
C ALA A 39 -1.68 -17.68 -2.62
N LEU A 40 -2.18 -17.12 -1.51
CA LEU A 40 -3.61 -16.83 -1.34
C LEU A 40 -4.09 -15.77 -2.34
N ALA A 41 -3.33 -14.68 -2.51
CA ALA A 41 -3.62 -13.67 -3.50
C ALA A 41 -3.65 -14.25 -4.92
N LEU A 42 -2.66 -15.08 -5.29
CA LEU A 42 -2.64 -15.80 -6.56
C LEU A 42 -3.87 -16.68 -6.74
N ALA A 43 -4.22 -17.50 -5.74
CA ALA A 43 -5.40 -18.36 -5.81
C ALA A 43 -6.70 -17.55 -6.00
N VAL A 44 -6.87 -16.44 -5.26
CA VAL A 44 -8.04 -15.56 -5.40
C VAL A 44 -8.06 -14.86 -6.76
N THR A 45 -6.91 -14.38 -7.26
CA THR A 45 -6.84 -13.76 -8.59
C THR A 45 -7.12 -14.76 -9.70
N LEU A 46 -6.60 -15.99 -9.63
CA LEU A 46 -6.87 -17.06 -10.59
C LEU A 46 -8.33 -17.49 -10.55
N ALA A 47 -8.94 -17.59 -9.37
CA ALA A 47 -10.37 -17.86 -9.24
C ALA A 47 -11.22 -16.74 -9.86
N ARG A 48 -10.84 -15.47 -9.66
CA ARG A 48 -11.50 -14.32 -10.30
C ARG A 48 -11.30 -14.30 -11.82
N LEU A 49 -10.12 -14.63 -12.31
CA LEU A 49 -9.81 -14.76 -13.73
C LEU A 49 -10.62 -15.89 -14.36
N TYR A 50 -10.73 -17.03 -13.68
CA TYR A 50 -11.54 -18.17 -14.12
C TYR A 50 -13.04 -17.80 -14.21
N ASP A 51 -13.60 -17.15 -13.18
CA ASP A 51 -14.99 -16.66 -13.22
C ASP A 51 -15.21 -15.69 -14.40
N ARG A 52 -14.30 -14.72 -14.59
CA ARG A 52 -14.47 -13.70 -15.63
C ARG A 52 -14.25 -14.21 -17.05
N ALA A 53 -13.24 -15.05 -17.26
CA ALA A 53 -12.86 -15.56 -18.58
C ALA A 53 -13.76 -16.70 -19.04
N PHE A 54 -14.16 -17.60 -18.13
CA PHE A 54 -14.87 -18.83 -18.49
C PHE A 54 -16.37 -18.78 -18.15
N VAL A 55 -16.76 -18.17 -17.02
CA VAL A 55 -18.17 -18.11 -16.62
C VAL A 55 -18.88 -16.90 -17.24
N ARG A 56 -18.21 -15.73 -17.27
CA ARG A 56 -18.82 -14.48 -17.78
C ARG A 56 -18.40 -14.07 -19.19
N HIS A 57 -17.40 -14.73 -19.80
CA HIS A 57 -16.87 -14.39 -21.13
C HIS A 57 -16.56 -12.90 -21.34
N ASN A 58 -16.16 -12.17 -20.27
CA ASN A 58 -15.96 -10.72 -20.30
C ASN A 58 -14.61 -10.34 -19.70
N SER A 59 -13.54 -10.79 -20.36
CA SER A 59 -12.16 -10.52 -19.96
C SER A 59 -11.83 -9.04 -20.16
N GLY A 60 -11.53 -8.33 -19.07
CA GLY A 60 -11.22 -6.90 -19.09
C GLY A 60 -9.72 -6.64 -19.30
N ILE A 61 -9.35 -5.39 -19.62
CA ILE A 61 -7.93 -4.96 -19.74
C ILE A 61 -7.17 -5.19 -18.42
N ASP A 62 -7.85 -5.16 -17.28
CA ASP A 62 -7.30 -5.46 -15.95
C ASP A 62 -6.64 -6.86 -15.87
N ASP A 63 -7.20 -7.86 -16.57
CA ASP A 63 -6.75 -9.25 -16.52
C ASP A 63 -5.44 -9.46 -17.30
N VAL A 64 -5.23 -8.68 -18.37
CA VAL A 64 -3.99 -8.65 -19.16
C VAL A 64 -2.86 -8.00 -18.37
N LEU A 65 -3.17 -6.97 -17.59
CA LEU A 65 -2.17 -6.28 -16.75
C LEU A 65 -1.59 -7.21 -15.68
N VAL A 66 -2.44 -8.04 -15.07
CA VAL A 66 -2.04 -9.03 -14.06
C VAL A 66 -1.16 -10.13 -14.66
N ALA A 67 -1.49 -10.62 -15.86
CA ALA A 67 -0.70 -11.65 -16.53
C ALA A 67 0.69 -11.16 -16.98
N VAL A 68 0.81 -9.88 -17.36
CA VAL A 68 2.10 -9.26 -17.71
C VAL A 68 2.96 -8.99 -16.46
N ALA A 69 2.34 -8.72 -15.32
CA ALA A 69 3.03 -8.48 -14.05
C ALA A 69 3.60 -9.75 -13.39
N LEU A 70 3.17 -10.94 -13.84
CA LEU A 70 3.77 -12.18 -13.36
C LEU A 70 5.24 -12.23 -13.80
N PRO A 71 6.18 -12.48 -12.87
CA PRO A 71 7.58 -12.63 -13.22
C PRO A 71 7.69 -13.83 -14.15
N LYS A 72 7.92 -13.58 -15.44
CA LYS A 72 8.34 -14.62 -16.38
C LYS A 72 9.68 -15.12 -15.86
N GLY A 73 9.73 -16.40 -15.47
CA GLY A 73 10.93 -17.04 -14.96
C GLY A 73 12.04 -16.98 -16.01
N GLN A 74 12.86 -15.95 -15.94
CA GLN A 74 13.96 -15.74 -16.87
C GLN A 74 15.25 -16.05 -16.14
N HIS A 75 15.83 -17.19 -16.54
CA HIS A 75 17.08 -17.76 -16.07
C HIS A 75 18.25 -17.00 -16.71
N GLU A 76 18.34 -15.69 -16.43
CA GLU A 76 19.50 -14.87 -16.79
C GLU A 76 19.77 -13.99 -15.58
N LEU A 77 20.83 -14.27 -14.81
CA LEU A 77 21.27 -13.45 -13.69
C LEU A 77 21.91 -12.17 -14.25
N PRO A 78 21.21 -11.03 -14.30
CA PRO A 78 21.80 -9.80 -14.76
C PRO A 78 22.65 -9.25 -13.60
N SER A 79 23.59 -8.37 -13.91
CA SER A 79 24.32 -7.59 -12.91
C SER A 79 23.41 -7.17 -11.76
N LYS A 80 23.77 -7.58 -10.52
CA LYS A 80 23.01 -7.37 -9.26
C LYS A 80 22.55 -5.91 -9.09
N ASN A 81 23.29 -4.97 -9.68
CA ASN A 81 23.05 -3.53 -9.62
C ASN A 81 21.95 -3.06 -10.59
N SER A 82 21.86 -3.65 -11.80
CA SER A 82 20.84 -3.27 -12.80
C SER A 82 19.46 -3.81 -12.44
N GLN A 83 19.36 -5.02 -11.90
CA GLN A 83 18.08 -5.54 -11.42
C GLN A 83 17.55 -4.72 -10.24
N ALA A 84 18.41 -4.35 -9.28
CA ALA A 84 17.97 -3.65 -8.08
C ALA A 84 17.43 -2.24 -8.37
N LYS A 85 18.02 -1.49 -9.32
CA LYS A 85 17.46 -0.20 -9.78
C LYS A 85 16.07 -0.37 -10.42
N PHE A 86 15.92 -1.36 -11.29
CA PHE A 86 14.66 -1.64 -11.97
C PHE A 86 13.55 -2.05 -11.00
N THR A 87 13.87 -2.89 -10.01
CA THR A 87 12.93 -3.31 -8.97
C THR A 87 12.39 -2.10 -8.19
N VAL A 88 13.26 -1.17 -7.78
CA VAL A 88 12.83 0.01 -7.00
C VAL A 88 11.93 0.95 -7.83
N GLN A 89 12.19 1.09 -9.14
CA GLN A 89 11.32 1.87 -10.04
C GLN A 89 9.92 1.25 -10.19
N ILE A 90 9.85 -0.08 -10.32
CA ILE A 90 8.57 -0.81 -10.33
C ILE A 90 7.86 -0.65 -9.00
N THR A 91 8.55 -0.83 -7.87
CA THR A 91 7.96 -0.73 -6.54
C THR A 91 7.34 0.66 -6.31
N LEU A 92 8.02 1.74 -6.70
CA LEU A 92 7.46 3.08 -6.61
C LEU A 92 6.16 3.22 -7.43
N SER A 93 6.18 2.70 -8.67
CA SER A 93 5.03 2.74 -9.58
C SER A 93 3.82 1.99 -9.00
N VAL A 94 4.07 0.79 -8.45
CA VAL A 94 3.04 -0.03 -7.80
C VAL A 94 2.47 0.66 -6.56
N SER A 95 3.33 1.26 -5.72
CA SER A 95 2.89 2.02 -4.54
C SER A 95 2.00 3.21 -4.90
N MET A 96 2.34 3.95 -5.96
CA MET A 96 1.49 5.04 -6.45
C MET A 96 0.12 4.54 -6.92
N LEU A 97 0.09 3.49 -7.74
CA LEU A 97 -1.16 2.89 -8.22
C LEU A 97 -2.02 2.37 -7.06
N TYR A 98 -1.41 1.74 -6.06
CA TYR A 98 -2.08 1.30 -4.86
C TYR A 98 -2.72 2.46 -4.07
N MET A 99 -1.99 3.57 -3.90
CA MET A 99 -2.51 4.76 -3.21
C MET A 99 -3.69 5.40 -3.96
N PHE A 100 -3.63 5.47 -5.29
CA PHE A 100 -4.77 5.93 -6.09
C PHE A 100 -5.97 4.98 -5.97
N SER A 101 -5.74 3.67 -6.09
CA SER A 101 -6.78 2.66 -6.01
C SER A 101 -7.55 2.73 -4.68
N THR A 102 -6.83 2.73 -3.56
CA THR A 102 -7.44 2.82 -2.21
C THR A 102 -8.19 4.14 -2.01
N SER A 103 -7.64 5.26 -2.48
CA SER A 103 -8.28 6.58 -2.39
C SER A 103 -9.58 6.64 -3.20
N PHE A 104 -9.58 6.10 -4.42
CA PHE A 104 -10.80 6.03 -5.25
C PHE A 104 -11.87 5.12 -4.63
N THR A 105 -11.49 4.01 -4.00
CA THR A 105 -12.43 3.16 -3.26
C THR A 105 -13.11 3.93 -2.13
N LYS A 106 -12.34 4.67 -1.30
CA LYS A 106 -12.89 5.48 -0.19
C LYS A 106 -13.84 6.58 -0.70
N VAL A 107 -13.45 7.29 -1.76
CA VAL A 107 -14.30 8.33 -2.39
C VAL A 107 -15.57 7.73 -2.99
N SER A 108 -15.50 6.54 -3.62
CA SER A 108 -16.67 5.85 -4.17
C SER A 108 -17.68 5.49 -3.08
N ILE A 109 -17.22 4.97 -1.94
CA ILE A 109 -18.06 4.67 -0.77
C ILE A 109 -18.73 5.95 -0.23
N LEU A 110 -17.98 7.04 -0.09
CA LEU A 110 -18.49 8.34 0.36
C LEU A 110 -19.54 8.92 -0.62
N CYS A 111 -19.31 8.79 -1.93
CA CYS A 111 -20.26 9.17 -2.97
C CYS A 111 -21.54 8.33 -2.91
N PHE A 112 -21.42 7.02 -2.64
CA PHE A 112 -22.58 6.14 -2.44
C PHE A 112 -23.42 6.57 -1.23
N TYR A 113 -22.78 6.91 -0.10
CA TYR A 113 -23.49 7.42 1.08
C TYR A 113 -24.21 8.74 0.82
N ARG A 114 -23.65 9.61 -0.03
CA ARG A 114 -24.33 10.85 -0.45
C ARG A 114 -25.59 10.58 -1.27
N ARG A 115 -25.60 9.48 -2.05
CA ARG A 115 -26.74 9.11 -2.93
C ARG A 115 -27.87 8.42 -2.18
N VAL A 116 -27.54 7.63 -1.15
CA VAL A 116 -28.52 6.76 -0.46
C VAL A 116 -29.43 7.49 0.53
N GLY A 117 -29.03 8.64 1.07
CA GLY A 117 -29.82 9.30 2.12
C GLY A 117 -30.30 10.70 1.78
N GLU A 118 -31.55 10.98 2.14
CA GLU A 118 -32.03 12.34 2.43
C GLU A 118 -31.55 12.74 3.83
N ILE A 119 -30.32 13.26 3.93
CA ILE A 119 -29.64 13.42 5.22
C ILE A 119 -29.54 14.88 5.65
N ARG A 120 -29.59 15.10 6.97
CA ARG A 120 -29.37 16.36 7.67
C ARG A 120 -28.13 17.10 7.11
N PRO A 121 -28.16 18.44 7.04
CA PRO A 121 -27.11 19.23 6.40
C PRO A 121 -25.71 19.01 7.02
N TRP A 122 -25.61 18.79 8.33
CA TRP A 122 -24.33 18.52 9.01
C TRP A 122 -23.62 17.26 8.45
N PHE A 123 -24.39 16.23 8.07
CA PHE A 123 -23.82 14.99 7.55
C PHE A 123 -23.20 15.18 6.16
N LYS A 124 -23.83 16.01 5.32
CA LYS A 124 -23.29 16.37 4.01
C LYS A 124 -21.92 17.04 4.16
N TRP A 125 -21.79 17.96 5.12
CA TRP A 125 -20.51 18.59 5.44
C TRP A 125 -19.45 17.58 5.90
N THR A 126 -19.82 16.59 6.72
CA THR A 126 -18.90 15.51 7.15
C THR A 126 -18.41 14.65 5.97
N ILE A 127 -19.26 14.33 5.00
CA ILE A 127 -18.85 13.60 3.79
C ILE A 127 -17.85 14.44 2.97
N TRP A 128 -18.15 15.73 2.74
CA TRP A 128 -17.27 16.63 2.02
C TRP A 128 -15.91 16.79 2.70
N ALA A 129 -15.90 16.94 4.03
CA ALA A 129 -14.68 16.99 4.82
C ALA A 129 -13.85 15.71 4.67
N ASN A 130 -14.50 14.53 4.68
CA ASN A 130 -13.82 13.25 4.48
C ASN A 130 -13.26 13.08 3.05
N MET A 131 -14.01 13.49 2.03
CA MET A 131 -13.51 13.48 0.65
C MET A 131 -12.28 14.40 0.50
N ALA A 132 -12.32 15.59 1.09
CA ALA A 132 -11.20 16.51 1.10
C ALA A 132 -9.99 15.93 1.87
N TYR A 133 -10.23 15.25 2.99
CA TYR A 133 -9.19 14.60 3.79
C TYR A 133 -8.49 13.48 3.01
N VAL A 134 -9.26 12.60 2.34
CA VAL A 134 -8.70 11.54 1.49
C VAL A 134 -7.91 12.15 0.34
N ALA A 135 -8.50 13.09 -0.41
CA ALA A 135 -7.84 13.72 -1.56
C ALA A 135 -6.55 14.47 -1.16
N GLY A 136 -6.58 15.21 -0.05
CA GLY A 136 -5.42 15.93 0.48
C GLY A 136 -4.28 14.98 0.84
N TYR A 137 -4.60 13.85 1.49
CA TYR A 137 -3.61 12.82 1.79
C TYR A 137 -3.01 12.18 0.53
N THR A 138 -3.84 11.84 -0.46
CA THR A 138 -3.35 11.28 -1.74
C THR A 138 -2.39 12.24 -2.44
N ILE A 139 -2.76 13.53 -2.53
CA ILE A 139 -1.92 14.57 -3.14
C ILE A 139 -0.60 14.71 -2.37
N ALA A 140 -0.65 14.75 -1.05
CA ALA A 140 0.53 14.86 -0.21
C ALA A 140 1.51 13.70 -0.44
N ILE A 141 1.02 12.46 -0.48
CA ILE A 141 1.86 11.26 -0.73
C ILE A 141 2.40 11.24 -2.15
N VAL A 142 1.61 11.59 -3.16
CA VAL A 142 2.07 11.64 -4.56
C VAL A 142 3.22 12.64 -4.74
N ILE A 143 3.22 13.74 -3.98
CA ILE A 143 4.30 14.74 -3.99
C ILE A 143 5.47 14.32 -3.08
N ALA A 144 5.18 13.72 -1.92
CA ALA A 144 6.20 13.32 -0.96
C ALA A 144 7.05 12.16 -1.47
N LEU A 145 6.45 11.18 -2.17
CA LEU A 145 7.14 9.99 -2.68
C LEU A 145 8.35 10.31 -3.60
N PRO A 146 8.22 11.21 -4.60
CA PRO A 146 9.37 11.66 -5.39
C PRO A 146 10.37 12.52 -4.59
N LEU A 147 9.92 13.15 -3.51
CA LEU A 147 10.74 14.07 -2.72
C LEU A 147 11.33 13.42 -1.46
N GLU A 148 11.17 12.10 -1.30
CA GLU A 148 11.70 11.36 -0.15
C GLU A 148 13.22 11.50 -0.02
N CYS A 149 13.92 11.63 -1.14
CA CYS A 149 15.35 11.87 -1.19
C CYS A 149 15.65 13.17 -1.94
N THR A 150 16.59 13.93 -1.40
CA THR A 150 17.15 15.14 -2.00
C THR A 150 18.63 14.88 -2.31
N PRO A 151 19.04 14.88 -3.59
CA PRO A 151 18.22 15.00 -4.82
C PRO A 151 17.42 13.72 -5.15
N PHE A 152 16.33 13.84 -5.92
CA PHE A 152 15.43 12.73 -6.28
C PHE A 152 16.16 11.50 -6.87
N HIS A 153 17.20 11.73 -7.67
CA HIS A 153 17.99 10.65 -8.28
C HIS A 153 18.65 9.72 -7.25
N ALA A 154 18.91 10.23 -6.04
CA ALA A 154 19.44 9.44 -4.94
C ALA A 154 18.50 8.31 -4.50
N TYR A 155 17.19 8.41 -4.75
CA TYR A 155 16.23 7.38 -4.37
C TYR A 155 16.51 6.04 -5.07
N TRP A 156 16.88 6.06 -6.36
CA TRP A 156 17.23 4.86 -7.13
C TRP A 156 18.70 4.48 -6.96
N ASP A 157 19.57 5.48 -6.86
CA ASP A 157 21.00 5.25 -6.88
C ASP A 157 21.58 4.81 -5.53
N LYS A 158 20.90 5.12 -4.41
CA LYS A 158 21.26 4.64 -3.07
C LYS A 158 21.27 3.10 -2.95
N VAL A 159 20.60 2.41 -3.87
CA VAL A 159 20.59 0.94 -3.96
C VAL A 159 22.00 0.40 -4.27
N ASN A 160 22.83 1.20 -4.95
CA ASN A 160 24.23 0.85 -5.18
C ASN A 160 25.09 1.35 -4.01
N PRO A 161 25.70 0.45 -3.22
CA PRO A 161 26.49 0.86 -2.06
C PRO A 161 27.70 1.74 -2.46
N LEU A 162 28.32 1.47 -3.61
CA LEU A 162 29.45 2.27 -4.13
C LEU A 162 29.05 3.72 -4.47
N TRP A 163 27.84 3.91 -5.00
CA TRP A 163 27.35 5.26 -5.31
C TRP A 163 26.96 6.00 -4.03
N ALA A 164 26.32 5.30 -3.09
CA ALA A 164 25.88 5.86 -1.82
C ALA A 164 27.04 6.40 -0.96
N ILE A 165 28.22 5.76 -1.02
CA ILE A 165 29.39 6.19 -0.25
C ILE A 165 30.04 7.44 -0.87
N ASN A 166 30.07 7.51 -2.20
CA ASN A 166 30.77 8.57 -2.93
C ASN A 166 29.93 9.86 -3.07
N ASN A 167 28.63 9.81 -2.81
CA ASN A 167 27.72 10.94 -3.03
C ASN A 167 27.05 11.37 -1.72
N LYS A 168 26.91 12.68 -1.52
CA LYS A 168 26.13 13.24 -0.40
C LYS A 168 24.65 13.29 -0.79
N TYR A 169 23.80 12.62 -0.05
CA TYR A 169 22.35 12.66 -0.21
C TYR A 169 21.66 12.66 1.16
N THR A 170 20.46 13.24 1.21
CA THR A 170 19.62 13.24 2.40
C THR A 170 18.27 12.65 2.06
N CYS A 171 17.86 11.61 2.78
CA CYS A 171 16.55 10.97 2.61
C CYS A 171 15.74 11.04 3.92
N ILE A 172 14.43 11.08 3.79
CA ILE A 172 13.51 10.91 4.92
C ILE A 172 13.60 9.49 5.47
N ASN A 173 13.18 9.34 6.71
CA ASN A 173 13.11 8.04 7.36
C ASN A 173 11.91 7.24 6.83
N GLU A 174 12.18 6.27 5.97
CA GLU A 174 11.19 5.39 5.36
C GLU A 174 10.32 4.67 6.41
N GLY A 175 10.91 4.20 7.52
CA GLY A 175 10.17 3.54 8.59
C GLY A 175 9.17 4.48 9.26
N ALA A 176 9.60 5.70 9.59
CA ALA A 176 8.72 6.70 10.20
C ALA A 176 7.63 7.16 9.22
N ALA A 177 7.98 7.36 7.94
CA ALA A 177 7.04 7.73 6.89
C ALA A 177 5.98 6.65 6.67
N ASN A 178 6.37 5.37 6.64
CA ASN A 178 5.46 4.24 6.48
C ASN A 178 4.50 4.10 7.67
N VAL A 179 5.01 4.24 8.90
CA VAL A 179 4.15 4.18 10.11
C VAL A 179 3.17 5.35 10.13
N ALA A 180 3.63 6.56 9.82
CA ALA A 180 2.76 7.74 9.77
C ALA A 180 1.70 7.61 8.66
N GLY A 181 2.08 7.18 7.46
CA GLY A 181 1.15 6.95 6.36
C GLY A 181 0.13 5.85 6.67
N GLY A 182 0.58 4.77 7.30
CA GLY A 182 -0.30 3.69 7.77
C GLY A 182 -1.33 4.19 8.80
N ALA A 183 -0.90 4.97 9.78
CA ALA A 183 -1.78 5.55 10.80
C ALA A 183 -2.82 6.50 10.18
N ILE A 184 -2.41 7.35 9.22
CA ILE A 184 -3.32 8.26 8.51
C ILE A 184 -4.34 7.46 7.69
N SER A 185 -3.90 6.46 6.92
CA SER A 185 -4.82 5.62 6.15
C SER A 185 -5.82 4.89 7.07
N ALA A 186 -5.34 4.29 8.16
CA ALA A 186 -6.20 3.62 9.13
C ALA A 186 -7.22 4.57 9.75
N SER A 187 -6.84 5.83 10.03
CA SER A 187 -7.78 6.84 10.53
C SER A 187 -8.91 7.13 9.53
N GLN A 188 -8.60 7.18 8.23
CA GLN A 188 -9.61 7.37 7.18
C GLN A 188 -10.57 6.19 7.12
N ASP A 189 -10.05 4.96 7.27
CA ASP A 189 -10.86 3.75 7.24
C ASP A 189 -11.79 3.68 8.45
N LEU A 190 -11.30 4.03 9.64
CA LEU A 190 -12.13 4.15 10.84
C LEU A 190 -13.25 5.18 10.67
N ILE A 191 -12.95 6.36 10.11
CA ILE A 191 -13.98 7.39 9.89
C ILE A 191 -15.01 6.88 8.87
N ALA A 192 -14.57 6.27 7.77
CA ALA A 192 -15.46 5.71 6.76
C ALA A 192 -16.37 4.61 7.34
N CYS A 193 -15.88 3.80 8.29
CA CYS A 193 -16.65 2.76 8.98
C CYS A 193 -17.64 3.31 10.01
N ILE A 194 -17.27 4.37 10.75
CA ILE A 194 -18.14 4.99 11.77
C ILE A 194 -19.27 5.79 11.11
N LEU A 195 -19.02 6.37 9.95
CA LEU A 195 -19.96 7.22 9.23
C LEU A 195 -21.35 6.57 9.00
N PRO A 196 -21.47 5.33 8.48
CA PRO A 196 -22.77 4.66 8.35
C PRO A 196 -23.41 4.31 9.70
N MET A 197 -22.61 3.96 10.72
CA MET A 197 -23.14 3.67 12.06
C MET A 197 -23.83 4.88 12.69
N ALA A 198 -23.29 6.09 12.48
CA ALA A 198 -23.91 7.33 12.95
C ALA A 198 -25.26 7.61 12.27
N ILE A 199 -25.44 7.28 10.98
CA ILE A 199 -26.72 7.44 10.27
C ILE A 199 -27.79 6.52 10.85
N PHE A 200 -27.43 5.25 11.09
CA PHE A 200 -28.39 4.24 11.55
C PHE A 200 -28.67 4.29 13.05
N TRP A 201 -28.03 5.18 13.80
CA TRP A 201 -28.31 5.31 15.23
C TRP A 201 -29.71 5.87 15.47
N ASP A 202 -30.14 6.84 14.66
CA ASP A 202 -31.49 7.45 14.74
C ASP A 202 -32.57 6.62 14.03
N MET A 203 -32.21 5.75 13.10
CA MET A 203 -33.15 4.90 12.37
C MET A 203 -33.49 3.63 13.17
N ARG A 204 -34.80 3.32 13.29
CA ARG A 204 -35.38 2.14 13.98
C ARG A 204 -35.07 0.81 13.27
N ILE A 205 -33.79 0.51 13.02
CA ILE A 205 -33.34 -0.77 12.48
C ILE A 205 -33.12 -1.77 13.62
N SER A 206 -33.45 -3.04 13.39
CA SER A 206 -33.24 -4.13 14.35
C SER A 206 -31.75 -4.25 14.73
N THR A 207 -31.48 -4.41 16.03
CA THR A 207 -30.11 -4.49 16.58
C THR A 207 -29.26 -5.59 15.95
N ARG A 208 -29.87 -6.66 15.42
CA ARG A 208 -29.18 -7.73 14.69
C ARG A 208 -28.53 -7.23 13.39
N ALA A 209 -29.20 -6.35 12.65
CA ALA A 209 -28.64 -5.76 11.43
C ALA A 209 -27.51 -4.77 11.75
N LYS A 210 -27.59 -4.03 12.88
CA LYS A 210 -26.50 -3.17 13.36
C LYS A 210 -25.24 -3.99 13.69
N ILE A 211 -25.41 -5.12 14.38
CA ILE A 211 -24.29 -6.00 14.74
C ILE A 211 -23.71 -6.69 13.51
N ALA A 212 -24.54 -7.18 12.58
CA ALA A 212 -24.07 -7.82 11.36
C ALA A 212 -23.28 -6.84 10.47
N LEU A 213 -23.75 -5.59 10.34
CA LEU A 213 -23.04 -4.56 9.60
C LEU A 213 -21.69 -4.23 10.27
N GLY A 214 -21.70 -4.06 11.60
CA GLY A 214 -20.48 -3.86 12.38
C GLY A 214 -19.46 -5.01 12.19
N ALA A 215 -19.91 -6.26 12.20
CA ALA A 215 -19.06 -7.43 12.00
C ALA A 215 -18.43 -7.48 10.60
N VAL A 216 -19.18 -7.15 9.54
CA VAL A 216 -18.65 -7.07 8.17
C VAL A 216 -17.58 -5.98 8.05
N PHE A 217 -17.78 -4.82 8.69
CA PHE A 217 -16.79 -3.75 8.70
C PHE A 217 -15.55 -4.11 9.54
N SER A 218 -15.71 -4.81 10.67
CA SER A 218 -14.59 -5.29 11.48
C SER A 218 -13.73 -6.32 10.74
N LEU A 219 -14.34 -7.18 9.92
CA LEU A 219 -13.63 -8.13 9.06
C LEU A 219 -12.83 -7.45 7.95
N GLY A 220 -13.20 -6.23 7.55
CA GLY A 220 -12.42 -5.43 6.59
C GLY A 220 -11.25 -4.66 7.22
N LEU A 221 -11.19 -4.57 8.55
CA LEU A 221 -10.13 -3.87 9.31
C LEU A 221 -9.01 -4.82 9.78
N LEU A 222 -9.18 -6.13 9.59
CA LEU A 222 -8.32 -7.22 10.08
C LEU A 222 -7.61 -7.88 8.90
#